data_AF-X0WTA4-F1
#
_entry.id   AF-X0WTA4-F1
#
_cell.length_a   1.000
_cell.length_b   1.000
_cell.length_c   1.000
_cell.angle_alpha   90.00
_cell.angle_beta   90.00
_cell.angle_gamma   90.00
#
_symmetry.space_group_name_H-M   'P 1'
#
loop_
_entity.id
_entity.type
_entity.pdbx_description
1 polymer ?
#
loop_
_entity_poly.entity_id
_entity_poly.type
_entity_poly.pdbx_seq_one_letter_code
_entity_poly.pdbx_strand_id
1 'polypeptide(L)'
;MEASEKGLIKEKIPWGDPQAVVDLVEKIVFRKGLGDRLADGIDKVAAEIGADFAMHIKGLEIPMHDPRGKIALALSYATTPRGGNHMEAMQDDAAEALGKYVNPEIGVYGPIDRFSWDNKPRYLKINTDLASFTNSAITCAFVGWDIGLPLGYNAYPKWRDAIYAATGQEIGVTEMLLIGERNFNLLKLSAAQQGYRRADDGLPERLKKPLPRGASADRPIP
;
A
#
# COMPACT_ATOMS: atom_id res chain seq x y z
N MET A 1 -16.78 13.85 -6.64
CA MET A 1 -18.06 13.75 -5.92
C MET A 1 -18.06 14.59 -4.65
N GLU A 2 -17.21 14.32 -3.66
CA GLU A 2 -17.16 15.12 -2.42
C GLU A 2 -17.02 16.64 -2.65
N ALA A 3 -16.14 17.05 -3.58
CA ALA A 3 -16.00 18.46 -3.96
C ALA A 3 -17.29 19.07 -4.54
N SER A 4 -18.08 18.30 -5.29
CA SER A 4 -19.37 18.73 -5.85
C SER A 4 -20.41 18.91 -4.74
N GLU A 5 -20.48 17.96 -3.81
CA GLU A 5 -21.37 18.01 -2.64
C GLU A 5 -21.06 19.22 -1.76
N LYS A 6 -19.78 19.52 -1.54
CA LYS A 6 -19.31 20.70 -0.79
C LYS A 6 -19.37 22.01 -1.59
N GLY A 7 -19.77 21.97 -2.86
CA GLY A 7 -19.85 23.15 -3.73
C GLY A 7 -18.50 23.79 -4.09
N LEU A 8 -17.39 23.05 -3.98
CA LEU A 8 -16.04 23.52 -4.33
C LEU A 8 -15.74 23.48 -5.83
N ILE A 9 -16.61 22.85 -6.62
CA ILE A 9 -16.55 22.81 -8.09
C ILE A 9 -17.91 23.14 -8.69
N LYS A 10 -17.91 23.54 -9.97
CA LYS A 10 -19.14 23.93 -10.69
C LYS A 10 -19.98 22.70 -11.08
N GLU A 11 -19.30 21.61 -11.42
CA GLU A 11 -19.89 20.35 -11.83
C GLU A 11 -20.71 19.73 -10.70
N LYS A 12 -21.88 19.18 -11.06
CA LYS A 12 -22.74 18.43 -10.15
C LYS A 12 -22.57 16.95 -10.40
N ILE A 13 -21.82 16.30 -9.53
CA ILE A 13 -21.46 14.89 -9.61
C ILE A 13 -21.98 14.19 -8.34
N PRO A 14 -23.19 13.62 -8.38
CA PRO A 14 -23.79 12.99 -7.22
C PRO A 14 -23.06 11.71 -6.81
N TRP A 15 -23.10 11.40 -5.52
CA TRP A 15 -22.68 10.09 -5.02
C TRP A 15 -23.64 8.99 -5.50
N GLY A 16 -23.10 7.82 -5.84
CA GLY A 16 -23.91 6.66 -6.22
C GLY A 16 -24.47 6.67 -7.64
N ASP A 17 -24.06 7.62 -8.49
CA ASP A 17 -24.44 7.66 -9.90
C ASP A 17 -23.37 6.99 -10.79
N PRO A 18 -23.63 5.80 -11.33
CA PRO A 18 -22.66 5.08 -12.16
C PRO A 18 -22.43 5.77 -13.51
N GLN A 19 -23.44 6.43 -14.09
CA GLN A 19 -23.29 7.10 -15.38
C GLN A 19 -22.38 8.32 -15.24
N ALA A 20 -22.53 9.08 -14.16
CA ALA A 20 -21.65 10.20 -13.86
C ALA A 20 -20.17 9.78 -13.71
N VAL A 21 -19.90 8.57 -13.19
CA VAL A 21 -18.53 8.02 -13.12
C VAL A 21 -17.99 7.71 -14.51
N VAL A 22 -18.77 7.01 -15.35
CA VAL A 22 -18.36 6.65 -16.72
C VAL A 22 -18.09 7.90 -17.57
N ASP A 23 -18.99 8.89 -17.51
CA ASP A 23 -18.83 10.15 -18.23
C ASP A 23 -17.58 10.93 -17.76
N LEU A 24 -17.25 10.86 -16.47
CA LEU A 24 -16.07 11.51 -15.92
C LEU A 24 -14.78 10.83 -16.40
N VAL A 25 -14.77 9.49 -16.49
CA VAL A 25 -13.64 8.74 -17.07
C VAL A 25 -13.40 9.17 -18.51
N GLU A 26 -14.45 9.28 -19.33
CA GLU A 26 -14.31 9.76 -20.71
C GLU A 26 -13.71 11.19 -20.74
N LYS A 27 -14.21 12.08 -19.89
CA LYS A 27 -13.69 13.45 -19.79
C LYS A 27 -12.23 13.49 -19.36
N ILE A 28 -11.79 12.62 -18.45
CA ILE A 28 -10.38 12.51 -18.04
C ILE A 28 -9.52 12.06 -19.22
N VAL A 29 -9.93 10.97 -19.89
CA VAL A 29 -9.18 10.39 -21.02
C VAL A 29 -9.01 11.40 -22.15
N PHE A 30 -10.05 12.16 -22.48
CA PHE A 30 -10.01 13.15 -23.55
C PHE A 30 -9.70 14.57 -23.07
N ARG A 31 -9.32 14.75 -21.79
CA ARG A 31 -9.01 16.06 -21.19
C ARG A 31 -10.06 17.14 -21.49
N LYS A 32 -11.34 16.83 -21.23
CA LYS A 32 -12.48 17.73 -21.46
C LYS A 32 -13.00 18.33 -20.16
N GLY A 33 -13.06 19.66 -20.08
CA GLY A 33 -13.63 20.37 -18.91
C GLY A 33 -12.92 19.98 -17.61
N LEU A 34 -13.67 19.59 -16.57
CA LEU A 34 -13.10 19.09 -15.31
C LEU A 34 -12.11 17.92 -15.50
N GLY A 35 -12.32 17.09 -16.53
CA GLY A 35 -11.46 15.95 -16.81
C GLY A 35 -10.02 16.33 -17.14
N ASP A 36 -9.77 17.50 -17.72
CA ASP A 36 -8.41 17.98 -17.98
C ASP A 36 -7.61 18.15 -16.69
N ARG A 37 -8.23 18.79 -15.69
CA ARG A 37 -7.63 19.01 -14.36
C ARG A 37 -7.45 17.69 -13.60
N LEU A 38 -8.46 16.81 -13.64
CA LEU A 38 -8.40 15.51 -12.97
C LEU A 38 -7.38 14.55 -13.60
N ALA A 39 -7.06 14.70 -14.89
CA ALA A 39 -6.05 13.89 -15.57
C ALA A 39 -4.63 14.14 -15.04
N ASP A 40 -4.41 15.22 -14.28
CA ASP A 40 -3.10 15.55 -13.72
C ASP A 40 -2.88 15.04 -12.28
N GLY A 41 -3.90 14.44 -11.64
CA GLY A 41 -3.87 13.87 -10.29
C GLY A 41 -4.82 14.57 -9.30
N ILE A 42 -5.33 13.82 -8.31
CA ILE A 42 -6.28 14.39 -7.33
C ILE A 42 -5.63 15.43 -6.43
N ASP A 43 -4.34 15.29 -6.15
CA ASP A 43 -3.55 16.15 -5.27
C ASP A 43 -3.48 17.60 -5.79
N LYS A 44 -3.23 17.78 -7.09
CA LYS A 44 -3.21 19.09 -7.75
C LYS A 44 -4.57 19.74 -7.74
N VAL A 45 -5.62 18.99 -8.08
CA VAL A 45 -6.99 19.51 -8.08
C VAL A 45 -7.40 19.92 -6.68
N ALA A 46 -7.06 19.12 -5.67
CA ALA A 46 -7.35 19.43 -4.28
C ALA A 46 -6.65 20.69 -3.79
N ALA A 47 -5.38 20.89 -4.13
CA ALA A 47 -4.64 22.11 -3.82
C ALA A 47 -5.30 23.35 -4.46
N GLU A 48 -5.75 23.25 -5.71
CA GLU A 48 -6.40 24.36 -6.43
C GLU A 48 -7.74 24.77 -5.79
N ILE A 49 -8.54 23.80 -5.36
CA ILE A 49 -9.88 24.07 -4.78
C ILE A 49 -9.86 24.20 -3.25
N GLY A 50 -8.69 24.11 -2.62
CA GLY A 50 -8.55 24.14 -1.15
C GLY A 50 -9.21 22.97 -0.44
N ALA A 51 -9.22 21.78 -1.06
CA ALA A 51 -9.81 20.58 -0.47
C ALA A 51 -8.85 19.89 0.52
N ASP A 52 -9.32 19.66 1.73
CA ASP A 52 -8.63 18.92 2.81
C ASP A 52 -8.93 17.42 2.82
N PHE A 53 -9.66 16.94 1.81
CA PHE A 53 -10.22 15.59 1.75
C PHE A 53 -9.67 14.72 0.63
N ALA A 54 -8.60 15.17 -0.04
CA ALA A 54 -7.90 14.33 -1.00
C ALA A 54 -7.16 13.19 -0.29
N MET A 55 -7.48 11.97 -0.67
CA MET A 55 -6.93 10.76 -0.06
C MET A 55 -5.77 10.26 -0.90
N HIS A 56 -4.60 10.82 -0.69
CA HIS A 56 -3.38 10.46 -1.39
C HIS A 56 -2.17 10.47 -0.45
N ILE A 57 -1.11 9.79 -0.83
CA ILE A 57 0.19 9.82 -0.15
C ILE A 57 1.24 10.06 -1.22
N LYS A 58 2.06 11.10 -1.05
CA LYS A 58 3.10 11.49 -2.02
C LYS A 58 2.57 11.57 -3.46
N GLY A 59 1.40 12.21 -3.61
CA GLY A 59 0.72 12.39 -4.90
C GLY A 59 -0.08 11.20 -5.43
N LEU A 60 0.09 9.98 -4.90
CA LEU A 60 -0.63 8.79 -5.37
C LEU A 60 -1.87 8.50 -4.50
N GLU A 61 -3.01 8.29 -5.15
CA GLU A 61 -4.29 7.97 -4.51
C GLU A 61 -4.21 6.71 -3.64
N ILE A 62 -4.89 6.74 -2.50
CA ILE A 62 -4.92 5.60 -1.59
C ILE A 62 -5.78 4.45 -2.19
N PRO A 63 -5.31 3.19 -2.14
CA PRO A 63 -6.07 2.02 -2.60
C PRO A 63 -7.33 1.71 -1.78
N MET A 64 -8.02 0.61 -2.12
CA MET A 64 -9.30 0.19 -1.51
C MET A 64 -9.23 -0.20 -0.02
N HIS A 65 -8.05 -0.28 0.59
CA HIS A 65 -7.89 -0.78 1.96
C HIS A 65 -7.78 0.36 2.97
N ASP A 66 -8.65 0.36 3.98
CA ASP A 66 -8.61 1.37 5.05
C ASP A 66 -7.59 0.98 6.13
N PRO A 67 -6.51 1.78 6.33
CA PRO A 67 -5.46 1.44 7.28
C PRO A 67 -5.92 1.54 8.74
N ARG A 68 -7.09 2.11 9.04
CA ARG A 68 -7.61 2.21 10.43
C ARG A 68 -7.98 0.85 11.02
N GLY A 69 -8.12 -0.16 10.18
CA GLY A 69 -8.27 -1.55 10.59
C GLY A 69 -6.97 -2.36 10.60
N LYS A 70 -5.84 -1.78 10.17
CA LYS A 70 -4.63 -2.54 9.75
C LYS A 70 -3.35 -1.74 10.01
N ILE A 71 -2.73 -1.89 11.18
CA ILE A 71 -1.56 -1.07 11.55
C ILE A 71 -0.36 -1.31 10.62
N ALA A 72 -0.12 -2.54 10.15
CA ALA A 72 0.97 -2.79 9.20
C ALA A 72 0.75 -2.01 7.90
N LEU A 73 -0.49 -1.99 7.40
CA LEU A 73 -0.85 -1.23 6.21
C LEU A 73 -0.70 0.27 6.44
N ALA A 74 -1.11 0.78 7.61
CA ALA A 74 -0.92 2.17 8.00
C ALA A 74 0.54 2.61 7.92
N LEU A 75 1.44 1.80 8.50
CA LEU A 75 2.88 2.03 8.43
C LEU A 75 3.43 1.93 7.01
N SER A 76 2.97 0.93 6.25
CA SER A 76 3.36 0.72 4.85
C SER A 76 3.00 1.94 4.00
N TYR A 77 1.76 2.39 4.09
CA TYR A 77 1.26 3.60 3.45
C TYR A 77 2.04 4.84 3.87
N ALA A 78 2.28 5.05 5.17
CA ALA A 78 3.04 6.21 5.61
C ALA A 78 4.47 6.23 5.04
N THR A 79 5.13 5.08 4.94
CA THR A 79 6.58 5.01 4.68
C THR A 79 6.98 4.67 3.26
N THR A 80 6.04 4.18 2.42
CA THR A 80 6.33 3.78 1.05
C THR A 80 6.94 4.93 0.21
N PRO A 81 8.00 4.66 -0.57
CA PRO A 81 8.57 5.63 -1.50
C PRO A 81 7.69 5.88 -2.73
N ARG A 82 6.68 5.04 -2.98
CA ARG A 82 5.88 5.03 -4.21
C ARG A 82 4.54 5.76 -4.08
N GLY A 83 4.21 6.26 -2.89
CA GLY A 83 2.89 6.82 -2.58
C GLY A 83 1.86 5.73 -2.25
N GLY A 84 0.57 6.07 -2.15
CA GLY A 84 -0.50 5.18 -1.68
C GLY A 84 -0.54 3.82 -2.39
N ASN A 85 0.13 2.79 -1.83
CA ASN A 85 0.33 1.50 -2.49
C ASN A 85 0.19 0.35 -1.50
N HIS A 86 -0.73 -0.57 -1.78
CA HIS A 86 -1.01 -1.73 -0.94
C HIS A 86 -0.11 -2.93 -1.26
N MET A 87 0.60 -2.89 -2.38
CA MET A 87 1.51 -3.97 -2.84
C MET A 87 2.94 -3.80 -2.33
N GLU A 88 3.16 -2.95 -1.32
CA GLU A 88 4.47 -2.74 -0.71
C GLU A 88 4.80 -3.81 0.35
N ALA A 89 3.78 -4.44 0.95
CA ALA A 89 3.93 -5.49 1.94
C ALA A 89 2.63 -6.27 2.13
N MET A 90 2.76 -7.48 2.68
CA MET A 90 1.63 -8.25 3.20
C MET A 90 0.86 -7.46 4.27
N GLN A 91 -0.47 -7.49 4.15
CA GLN A 91 -1.37 -6.87 5.13
C GLN A 91 -1.57 -7.79 6.33
N ASP A 92 -1.63 -7.20 7.53
CA ASP A 92 -1.62 -7.92 8.80
C ASP A 92 -2.95 -8.63 9.13
N ASP A 93 -4.06 -8.23 8.52
CA ASP A 93 -5.34 -8.94 8.67
C ASP A 93 -5.31 -10.34 8.04
N ALA A 94 -4.53 -10.54 6.99
CA ALA A 94 -4.33 -11.86 6.41
C ALA A 94 -3.55 -12.78 7.38
N ALA A 95 -2.60 -12.24 8.14
CA ALA A 95 -1.89 -12.98 9.18
C ALA A 95 -2.75 -13.21 10.44
N GLU A 96 -3.66 -12.30 10.78
CA GLU A 96 -4.63 -12.46 11.89
C GLU A 96 -5.62 -13.60 11.63
N ALA A 97 -6.18 -13.67 10.41
CA ALA A 97 -7.25 -14.61 10.04
C ALA A 97 -6.84 -16.09 10.09
N LEU A 98 -5.54 -16.40 10.09
CA LEU A 98 -4.99 -17.76 10.02
C LEU A 98 -4.52 -18.31 11.36
N GLY A 99 -4.66 -17.55 12.45
CA GLY A 99 -4.15 -17.93 13.76
C GLY A 99 -2.63 -17.75 13.88
N LYS A 100 -1.93 -18.72 14.49
CA LYS A 100 -0.47 -18.64 14.74
C LYS A 100 0.33 -18.94 13.46
N TYR A 101 0.31 -18.03 12.49
CA TYR A 101 1.15 -18.16 11.31
C TYR A 101 2.63 -17.95 11.68
N VAL A 102 3.41 -19.03 11.63
CA VAL A 102 4.84 -19.00 11.94
C VAL A 102 5.60 -19.44 10.71
N ASN A 103 6.51 -18.60 10.23
CA ASN A 103 7.49 -18.96 9.24
C ASN A 103 8.90 -18.67 9.80
N PRO A 104 9.47 -19.60 10.58
CA PRO A 104 10.75 -19.39 11.26
C PRO A 104 11.91 -19.14 10.30
N GLU A 105 11.84 -19.72 9.09
CA GLU A 105 12.87 -19.56 8.07
C GLU A 105 13.09 -18.08 7.74
N ILE A 106 12.00 -17.35 7.50
CA ILE A 106 12.01 -15.92 7.15
C ILE A 106 11.79 -15.00 8.36
N GLY A 107 11.79 -15.54 9.58
CA GLY A 107 11.74 -14.78 10.82
C GLY A 107 10.40 -14.14 11.16
N VAL A 108 9.29 -14.67 10.62
CA VAL A 108 7.91 -14.25 10.97
C VAL A 108 7.36 -15.22 12.02
N TYR A 109 6.91 -14.68 13.16
CA TYR A 109 6.43 -15.49 14.28
C TYR A 109 5.06 -15.02 14.79
N GLY A 110 4.23 -16.01 15.16
CA GLY A 110 3.04 -15.83 15.97
C GLY A 110 1.80 -15.33 15.22
N PRO A 111 0.65 -15.25 15.91
CA PRO A 111 -0.48 -14.53 15.38
C PRO A 111 -0.14 -13.03 15.38
N ILE A 112 -0.48 -12.35 14.29
CA ILE A 112 -0.29 -10.91 14.16
C ILE A 112 -1.66 -10.25 14.41
N ASP A 113 -1.86 -9.69 15.59
CA ASP A 113 -3.04 -8.85 15.88
C ASP A 113 -2.94 -7.57 15.05
N ARG A 114 -3.93 -7.29 14.20
CA ARG A 114 -3.92 -6.12 13.31
C ARG A 114 -4.06 -4.78 14.04
N PHE A 115 -4.46 -4.79 15.31
CA PHE A 115 -4.57 -3.63 16.20
C PHE A 115 -3.44 -3.50 17.21
N SER A 116 -2.52 -4.48 17.30
CA SER A 116 -1.35 -4.37 18.17
C SER A 116 -0.13 -3.78 17.44
N TRP A 117 0.64 -2.96 18.14
CA TRP A 117 1.95 -2.49 17.69
C TRP A 117 3.06 -3.52 17.91
N ASP A 118 2.80 -4.58 18.66
CA ASP A 118 3.78 -5.60 19.01
C ASP A 118 4.38 -6.25 17.77
N ASN A 119 5.70 -6.17 17.65
CA ASN A 119 6.48 -6.66 16.50
C ASN A 119 6.04 -6.10 15.13
N LYS A 120 5.13 -5.11 15.07
CA LYS A 120 4.53 -4.64 13.82
C LYS A 120 5.53 -4.04 12.83
N PRO A 121 6.49 -3.19 13.26
CA PRO A 121 7.52 -2.68 12.34
C PRO A 121 8.43 -3.79 11.79
N ARG A 122 8.74 -4.81 12.61
CA ARG A 122 9.54 -5.96 12.19
C ARG A 122 8.77 -6.82 11.17
N TYR A 123 7.49 -7.09 11.44
CA TYR A 123 6.60 -7.79 10.51
C TYR A 123 6.55 -7.05 9.16
N LEU A 124 6.33 -5.73 9.19
CA LEU A 124 6.28 -4.92 7.98
C LEU A 124 7.61 -4.99 7.21
N LYS A 125 8.75 -4.77 7.89
CA LYS A 125 10.08 -4.82 7.27
C LYS A 125 10.31 -6.12 6.50
N ILE A 126 10.08 -7.26 7.15
CA ILE A 126 10.27 -8.57 6.53
C ILE A 126 9.36 -8.72 5.31
N ASN A 127 8.08 -8.35 5.41
CA ASN A 127 7.15 -8.49 4.30
C ASN A 127 7.43 -7.51 3.15
N THR A 128 7.97 -6.32 3.43
CA THR A 128 8.45 -5.40 2.40
C THR A 128 9.67 -5.95 1.67
N ASP A 129 10.63 -6.54 2.39
CA ASP A 129 11.78 -7.20 1.76
C ASP A 129 11.34 -8.36 0.87
N LEU A 130 10.43 -9.20 1.36
CA LEU A 130 9.87 -10.32 0.60
C LEU A 130 9.14 -9.85 -0.65
N ALA A 131 8.27 -8.83 -0.52
CA ALA A 131 7.57 -8.25 -1.67
C ALA A 131 8.52 -7.69 -2.72
N SER A 132 9.57 -7.02 -2.27
CA SER A 132 10.61 -6.47 -3.12
C SER A 132 11.44 -7.56 -3.81
N PHE A 133 11.80 -8.64 -3.11
CA PHE A 133 12.47 -9.80 -3.69
C PHE A 133 11.57 -10.52 -4.72
N THR A 134 10.29 -10.72 -4.41
CA THR A 134 9.29 -11.26 -5.37
C THR A 134 9.27 -10.49 -6.67
N ASN A 135 9.30 -9.16 -6.60
CA ASN A 135 9.33 -8.32 -7.79
C ASN A 135 10.63 -8.50 -8.60
N SER A 136 11.78 -8.70 -7.95
CA SER A 136 13.04 -9.02 -8.64
C SER A 136 13.06 -10.40 -9.28
N ALA A 137 12.38 -11.38 -8.67
CA ALA A 137 12.21 -12.71 -9.25
C ALA A 137 11.22 -12.73 -10.43
N ILE A 138 10.50 -11.62 -10.67
CA ILE A 138 9.46 -11.49 -11.71
C ILE A 138 8.39 -12.58 -11.53
N THR A 139 8.05 -12.87 -10.28
CA THR A 139 7.02 -13.82 -9.91
C THR A 139 5.78 -13.09 -9.39
N CYS A 140 4.61 -13.68 -9.61
CA CYS A 140 3.36 -13.11 -9.12
C CYS A 140 3.35 -13.05 -7.59
N ALA A 141 2.96 -11.90 -7.01
CA ALA A 141 2.82 -11.70 -5.58
C ALA A 141 1.89 -12.73 -4.91
N PHE A 142 0.87 -13.21 -5.63
CA PHE A 142 -0.07 -14.22 -5.14
C PHE A 142 0.59 -15.58 -4.90
N VAL A 143 1.66 -15.92 -5.65
CA VAL A 143 2.39 -17.17 -5.41
C VAL A 143 3.31 -17.04 -4.19
N GLY A 144 3.72 -15.82 -3.84
CA GLY A 144 4.62 -15.51 -2.73
C GLY A 144 3.90 -14.98 -1.50
N TRP A 145 4.17 -13.72 -1.17
CA TRP A 145 3.76 -13.10 0.10
C TRP A 145 2.28 -12.79 0.23
N ASP A 146 1.56 -12.57 -0.88
CA ASP A 146 0.22 -11.98 -0.82
C ASP A 146 -0.90 -13.02 -0.63
N ILE A 147 -0.76 -14.21 -1.22
CA ILE A 147 -1.72 -15.32 -1.06
C ILE A 147 -1.03 -16.58 -0.53
N GLY A 148 0.10 -16.98 -1.10
CA GLY A 148 0.84 -18.19 -0.67
C GLY A 148 1.11 -18.21 0.83
N LEU A 149 1.84 -17.21 1.35
CA LEU A 149 2.13 -17.11 2.78
C LEU A 149 0.85 -17.10 3.64
N PRO A 150 -0.15 -16.23 3.37
CA PRO A 150 -1.43 -16.29 4.08
C PRO A 150 -2.31 -17.52 3.80
N LEU A 151 -1.84 -18.54 3.09
CA LEU A 151 -2.51 -19.84 3.06
C LEU A 151 -1.69 -20.93 3.76
N GLY A 152 -0.67 -20.55 4.53
CA GLY A 152 0.21 -21.52 5.16
C GLY A 152 1.37 -21.97 4.27
N TYR A 153 1.46 -21.48 3.03
CA TYR A 153 2.41 -21.98 2.05
C TYR A 153 3.61 -21.05 1.86
N ASN A 154 4.80 -21.56 2.18
CA ASN A 154 6.06 -20.87 1.91
C ASN A 154 6.62 -21.27 0.55
N ALA A 155 6.44 -20.42 -0.45
CA ALA A 155 6.93 -20.65 -1.82
C ALA A 155 8.44 -20.34 -2.01
N TYR A 156 9.05 -19.58 -1.10
CA TYR A 156 10.40 -19.04 -1.29
C TYR A 156 11.50 -20.11 -1.45
N PRO A 157 11.48 -21.26 -0.73
CA PRO A 157 12.40 -22.35 -1.03
C PRO A 157 12.35 -22.79 -2.50
N LYS A 158 11.15 -22.96 -3.05
CA LYS A 158 10.96 -23.36 -4.45
C LYS A 158 11.35 -22.28 -5.45
N TRP A 159 11.20 -21.02 -5.09
CA TRP A 159 11.69 -19.94 -5.93
C TRP A 159 13.22 -19.88 -5.95
N ARG A 160 13.89 -20.09 -4.82
CA ARG A 160 15.36 -20.15 -4.78
C ARG A 160 15.89 -21.36 -5.57
N ASP A 161 15.24 -22.52 -5.46
CA ASP A 161 15.53 -23.69 -6.32
C ASP A 161 15.39 -23.34 -7.81
N ALA A 162 14.31 -22.64 -8.19
CA ALA A 162 14.05 -22.24 -9.57
C ALA A 162 15.06 -21.20 -10.09
N ILE A 163 15.44 -20.21 -9.28
CA ILE A 163 16.47 -19.23 -9.64
C ILE A 163 17.81 -19.92 -9.85
N TYR A 164 18.19 -20.85 -8.97
CA TYR A 164 19.41 -21.64 -9.15
C TYR A 164 19.35 -22.47 -10.44
N ALA A 165 18.25 -23.17 -10.70
CA ALA A 165 18.10 -23.96 -11.92
C ALA A 165 18.17 -23.12 -13.20
N ALA A 166 17.66 -21.88 -13.16
CA ALA A 166 17.64 -20.99 -14.32
C ALA A 166 18.96 -20.22 -14.53
N THR A 167 19.67 -19.88 -13.46
CA THR A 167 20.80 -18.91 -13.52
C THR A 167 22.13 -19.46 -13.00
N GLY A 168 22.11 -20.58 -12.27
CA GLY A 168 23.25 -21.11 -11.52
C GLY A 168 23.58 -20.31 -10.25
N GLN A 169 22.81 -19.27 -9.91
CA GLN A 169 23.02 -18.47 -8.70
C GLN A 169 22.36 -19.14 -7.50
N GLU A 170 23.16 -19.46 -6.49
CA GLU A 170 22.66 -19.92 -5.21
C GLU A 170 22.25 -18.69 -4.37
N ILE A 171 21.01 -18.67 -3.88
CA ILE A 171 20.49 -17.60 -3.04
C ILE A 171 20.07 -18.21 -1.71
N GLY A 172 20.70 -17.75 -0.63
CA GLY A 172 20.30 -18.09 0.74
C GLY A 172 19.15 -17.22 1.25
N VAL A 173 18.56 -17.59 2.40
CA VAL A 173 17.47 -16.82 3.02
C VAL A 173 17.89 -15.39 3.38
N THR A 174 19.07 -15.23 3.98
CA THR A 174 19.60 -13.90 4.35
C THR A 174 19.84 -13.04 3.12
N GLU A 175 20.41 -13.61 2.05
CA GLU A 175 20.65 -12.90 0.81
C GLU A 175 19.36 -12.48 0.13
N MET A 176 18.35 -13.36 0.10
CA MET A 176 17.01 -13.07 -0.40
C MET A 176 16.41 -11.82 0.28
N LEU A 177 16.44 -11.76 1.61
CA LEU A 177 15.95 -10.61 2.36
C LEU A 177 16.79 -9.35 2.10
N LEU A 178 18.12 -9.48 2.00
CA LEU A 178 19.02 -8.37 1.69
C LEU A 178 18.80 -7.80 0.27
N ILE A 179 18.44 -8.64 -0.71
CA ILE A 179 18.05 -8.17 -2.05
C ILE A 179 16.82 -7.29 -1.94
N GLY A 180 15.79 -7.75 -1.23
CA GLY A 180 14.57 -6.99 -0.99
C GLY A 180 14.81 -5.64 -0.30
N GLU A 181 15.59 -5.67 0.78
CA GLU A 181 15.97 -4.49 1.55
C GLU A 181 16.76 -3.50 0.71
N ARG A 182 17.73 -3.97 -0.08
CA ARG A 182 18.53 -3.13 -0.97
C ARG A 182 17.65 -2.40 -1.97
N ASN A 183 16.75 -3.12 -2.63
CA ASN A 183 15.81 -2.57 -3.60
C ASN A 183 14.89 -1.51 -2.98
N PHE A 184 14.34 -1.76 -1.79
CA PHE A 184 13.50 -0.78 -1.10
C PHE A 184 14.29 0.50 -0.75
N ASN A 185 15.53 0.35 -0.28
CA ASN A 185 16.40 1.49 -0.01
C ASN A 185 16.74 2.28 -1.29
N LEU A 186 16.98 1.60 -2.42
CA LEU A 186 17.16 2.27 -3.71
C LEU A 186 15.92 3.09 -4.11
N LEU A 187 14.71 2.57 -3.87
CA LEU A 187 13.47 3.31 -4.09
C LEU A 187 13.36 4.53 -3.16
N LYS A 188 13.74 4.42 -1.87
CA LYS A 188 13.77 5.57 -0.94
C LYS A 188 14.80 6.62 -1.36
N LEU A 189 15.97 6.21 -1.86
CA LEU A 189 16.96 7.14 -2.42
C LEU A 189 16.43 7.86 -3.65
N SER A 190 15.76 7.15 -4.56
CA SER A 190 15.10 7.76 -5.72
C SER A 190 14.01 8.76 -5.30
N ALA A 191 13.13 8.39 -4.37
CA ALA A 191 12.13 9.31 -3.83
C ALA A 191 12.78 10.55 -3.18
N ALA A 192 13.88 10.37 -2.46
CA ALA A 192 14.62 11.49 -1.87
C ALA A 192 15.23 12.42 -2.92
N GLN A 193 15.72 11.88 -4.05
CA GLN A 193 16.18 12.68 -5.18
C GLN A 193 15.05 13.51 -5.80
N GLN A 194 13.81 13.01 -5.76
CA GLN A 194 12.62 13.75 -6.20
C GLN A 194 12.08 14.77 -5.16
N GLY A 195 12.78 14.95 -4.03
CA GLY A 195 12.44 15.94 -3.03
C GLY A 195 11.68 15.39 -1.81
N TYR A 196 11.24 14.13 -1.83
CA TYR A 196 10.57 13.54 -0.66
C TYR A 196 11.53 13.36 0.52
N ARG A 197 11.03 13.61 1.72
CA ARG A 197 11.78 13.53 2.98
C ARG A 197 10.98 12.72 3.98
N ARG A 198 11.59 12.46 5.13
CA ARG A 198 10.90 11.84 6.28
C ARG A 198 9.66 12.64 6.72
N ALA A 199 9.65 13.96 6.53
CA ALA A 199 8.49 14.79 6.83
C ALA A 199 7.27 14.49 5.94
N ASP A 200 7.48 13.88 4.77
CA ASP A 200 6.43 13.44 3.85
C ASP A 200 5.98 11.99 4.12
N ASP A 201 6.58 11.32 5.11
CA ASP A 201 6.11 10.01 5.57
C ASP A 201 4.97 10.22 6.58
N GLY A 202 3.75 9.85 6.19
CA GLY A 202 2.56 10.05 7.02
C GLY A 202 1.27 9.68 6.31
N LEU A 203 0.17 9.78 7.03
CA LEU A 203 -1.18 9.55 6.50
C LEU A 203 -1.97 10.87 6.46
N PRO A 204 -2.90 11.03 5.50
CA PRO A 204 -3.87 12.12 5.52
C PRO A 204 -4.59 12.24 6.87
N GLU A 205 -4.87 13.46 7.32
CA GLU A 205 -5.52 13.75 8.61
C GLU A 205 -6.84 12.99 8.80
N ARG A 206 -7.58 12.73 7.72
CA ARG A 206 -8.81 11.93 7.75
C ARG A 206 -8.58 10.51 8.27
N LEU A 207 -7.45 9.89 7.97
CA LEU A 207 -7.12 8.52 8.40
C LEU A 207 -6.64 8.45 9.85
N LYS A 208 -6.28 9.58 10.45
CA LYS A 208 -5.99 9.68 11.89
C LYS A 208 -7.27 9.71 12.73
N LYS A 209 -8.41 10.04 12.12
CA LYS A 209 -9.72 10.05 12.78
C LYS A 209 -10.34 8.64 12.76
N PRO A 210 -10.89 8.15 13.89
CA PRO A 210 -11.54 6.85 13.95
C PRO A 210 -12.65 6.66 12.91
N LEU A 211 -12.88 5.42 12.51
CA LEU A 211 -14.05 5.07 11.71
C LEU A 211 -15.34 5.29 12.52
N PRO A 212 -16.41 5.83 11.89
CA PRO A 212 -17.66 6.12 12.60
C PRO A 212 -18.50 4.87 12.91
N ARG A 213 -18.17 3.70 12.32
CA ARG A 213 -18.92 2.44 12.46
C ARG A 213 -18.13 1.25 11.93
N GLY A 214 -18.59 0.03 12.24
CA GLY A 214 -18.05 -1.24 11.76
C GLY A 214 -17.09 -1.92 12.74
N ALA A 215 -16.50 -3.05 12.34
CA ALA A 215 -15.62 -3.86 13.19
C ALA A 215 -14.29 -3.19 13.59
N SER A 216 -13.99 -2.02 13.00
CA SER A 216 -12.80 -1.21 13.28
C SER A 216 -13.18 0.21 13.74
N ALA A 217 -14.42 0.41 14.20
CA ALA A 217 -14.85 1.68 14.81
C ALA A 217 -14.00 2.02 16.04
N ASP A 218 -13.90 3.31 16.36
CA ASP A 218 -13.24 3.84 17.57
C ASP A 218 -11.74 3.51 17.71
N ARG A 219 -11.11 2.98 16.65
CA ARG A 219 -9.67 2.72 16.57
C ARG A 219 -9.00 3.79 15.71
N PRO A 220 -8.38 4.84 16.30
CA PRO A 220 -7.51 5.74 15.53
C PRO A 220 -6.21 5.03 15.16
N ILE A 221 -5.61 5.45 14.05
CA ILE A 221 -4.19 5.18 13.79
C ILE A 221 -3.41 6.26 14.53
N PRO A 222 -2.56 5.91 15.51
CA PRO A 222 -1.75 6.89 16.23
C PRO A 222 -0.66 7.52 15.35
#